data_AF-A0A535BUD2-F1
#
_entry.id   AF-A0A535BUD2-F1
#
_cell.length_a   1.000
_cell.length_b   1.000
_cell.length_c   1.000
_cell.angle_alpha   90.00
_cell.angle_beta   90.00
_cell.angle_gamma   90.00
#
_symmetry.space_group_name_H-M   'P 1'
#
loop_
_entity.id
_entity.type
_entity.pdbx_description
1 polymer ?
#
loop_
_entity_poly.entity_id
_entity_poly.type
_entity_poly.pdbx_seq_one_letter_code
_entity_poly.pdbx_strand_id
1 'polypeptide(L)' 'MPDVRDSFSRVAANYSKSTFHTSSVRLQEVLDLARPKGGDLALDVATGTGNTAFALAASPPNATSSTRIG' A
#
# COMPACT_ATOMS: atom_id res chain seq x y z
N MET A 1 -5.52 21.78 -17.28
CA MET A 1 -5.59 20.34 -16.96
C MET A 1 -5.95 20.23 -15.48
N PRO A 2 -6.94 19.42 -15.09
CA PRO A 2 -7.26 19.22 -13.67
C PRO A 2 -6.07 18.59 -12.94
N ASP A 3 -5.93 18.87 -11.63
CA ASP A 3 -4.91 18.23 -10.80
C ASP A 3 -5.17 16.72 -10.76
N VAL A 4 -4.11 15.94 -10.98
CA VAL A 4 -4.16 14.48 -10.88
C VAL A 4 -4.60 14.05 -9.48
N ARG A 5 -4.23 14.80 -8.44
CA ARG A 5 -4.63 14.55 -7.05
C ARG A 5 -6.15 14.62 -6.88
N ASP A 6 -6.79 15.60 -7.51
CA ASP A 6 -8.24 15.77 -7.47
C ASP A 6 -9.00 14.62 -8.15
N SER A 7 -8.38 13.98 -9.14
CA SER A 7 -8.97 12.85 -9.84
C SER A 7 -8.98 11.60 -8.93
N PHE A 8 -7.90 11.37 -8.19
CA PHE A 8 -7.80 10.25 -7.25
C PHE A 8 -8.59 10.47 -5.95
N SER A 9 -8.62 11.70 -5.42
CA SER A 9 -9.31 12.01 -4.16
C SER A 9 -10.82 11.73 -4.24
N ARG A 10 -11.44 12.06 -5.38
CA ARG A 10 -12.89 11.87 -5.63
C ARG A 10 -13.34 10.42 -5.53
N VAL A 11 -12.46 9.47 -5.78
CA VAL A 11 -12.79 8.02 -5.79
C VAL A 11 -12.05 7.22 -4.73
N ALA A 12 -11.26 7.88 -3.86
CA ALA A 12 -10.43 7.22 -2.87
C ALA A 12 -11.23 6.30 -1.91
N ALA A 13 -12.45 6.69 -1.54
CA ALA A 13 -13.33 5.88 -0.71
C ALA A 13 -13.75 4.55 -1.36
N ASN A 14 -13.70 4.44 -2.69
CA ASN A 14 -14.01 3.20 -3.41
C ASN A 14 -12.81 2.24 -3.41
N TYR A 15 -11.58 2.73 -3.23
CA TYR A 15 -10.40 1.89 -3.22
C TYR A 15 -10.33 0.98 -2.00
N SER A 16 -10.87 1.41 -0.85
CA SER A 16 -10.94 0.57 0.35
C SER A 16 -11.95 -0.58 0.24
N LYS A 17 -12.89 -0.49 -0.71
CA LYS A 17 -13.94 -1.49 -0.97
C LYS A 17 -13.70 -2.31 -2.23
N SER A 18 -12.68 -1.96 -3.02
CA SER A 18 -12.37 -2.63 -4.28
C SER A 18 -11.70 -3.97 -4.05
N THR A 19 -12.31 -5.04 -4.56
CA THR A 19 -11.77 -6.41 -4.51
C THR A 19 -10.40 -6.54 -5.16
N PHE A 20 -10.07 -5.64 -6.10
CA PHE A 20 -8.76 -5.59 -6.74
C PHE A 20 -7.68 -5.04 -5.80
N HIS A 21 -7.97 -3.93 -5.08
CA HIS A 21 -7.00 -3.30 -4.18
C HIS A 21 -6.86 -4.01 -2.84
N THR A 22 -7.81 -4.88 -2.48
CA THR A 22 -7.75 -5.75 -1.30
C THR A 22 -7.41 -7.20 -1.66
N SER A 23 -6.96 -7.48 -2.89
CA SER A 23 -6.70 -8.85 -3.35
C SER A 23 -5.51 -9.47 -2.61
N SER A 24 -5.77 -10.51 -1.82
CA SER A 24 -4.73 -11.25 -1.09
C SER A 24 -3.71 -11.92 -2.01
N VAL A 25 -4.14 -12.43 -3.16
CA VAL A 25 -3.24 -13.07 -4.16
C VAL A 25 -2.23 -12.06 -4.69
N ARG A 26 -2.68 -10.84 -5.04
CA ARG A 26 -1.79 -9.78 -5.55
C ARG A 26 -0.84 -9.26 -4.48
N LEU A 27 -1.29 -9.16 -3.23
CA LEU A 27 -0.42 -8.77 -2.12
C LEU A 27 0.65 -9.84 -1.86
N GLN A 28 0.30 -11.12 -1.99
CA GLN A 28 1.28 -12.20 -1.86
C GLN A 28 2.33 -12.17 -2.98
N GLU A 29 1.96 -11.86 -4.22
CA GLU A 29 2.91 -11.69 -5.33
C GLU A 29 3.97 -10.62 -4.99
N VAL A 30 3.58 -9.52 -4.34
CA VAL A 30 4.53 -8.48 -3.90
C VAL A 30 5.50 -9.03 -2.85
N LEU A 31 5.02 -9.79 -1.87
CA LEU A 31 5.87 -10.38 -0.83
C LEU A 31 6.84 -11.41 -1.40
N ASP A 32 6.38 -12.23 -2.35
CA ASP A 32 7.20 -13.28 -2.97
C ASP A 32 8.33 -12.70 -3.82
N LEU A 33 8.09 -11.55 -4.46
CA LEU A 33 9.07 -10.79 -5.23
C LEU A 33 10.05 -10.03 -4.32
N ALA A 34 9.52 -9.30 -3.33
CA ALA A 34 10.34 -8.44 -2.46
C ALA A 34 11.15 -9.24 -1.43
N ARG A 35 10.64 -10.41 -0.99
CA ARG A 35 11.23 -11.28 0.04
C ARG A 35 11.77 -10.50 1.25
N PRO A 36 10.94 -9.63 1.87
CA PRO A 36 11.39 -8.77 2.95
C PRO A 36 11.89 -9.60 4.14
N LYS A 37 12.95 -9.13 4.78
CA LYS A 37 13.55 -9.74 5.97
C LYS A 37 13.31 -8.88 7.20
N GLY A 38 13.45 -9.51 8.37
CA GLY A 38 13.47 -8.81 9.66
C GLY A 38 14.54 -7.73 9.69
N GLY A 39 14.11 -6.47 9.83
CA GLY A 39 14.99 -5.31 9.89
C GLY A 39 15.14 -4.54 8.57
N ASP A 40 14.54 -5.00 7.47
CA ASP A 40 14.53 -4.26 6.21
C ASP A 40 13.71 -2.96 6.34
N LEU A 41 14.21 -1.90 5.72
CA LEU A 41 13.48 -0.65 5.54
C LEU A 41 12.78 -0.66 4.18
N ALA A 42 11.45 -0.57 4.17
CA ALA A 42 10.65 -0.52 2.95
C ALA A 42 10.00 0.84 2.75
N LEU A 43 9.90 1.29 1.49
CA LEU A 43 9.18 2.49 1.07
C LEU A 43 8.06 2.10 0.09
N ASP A 44 6.81 2.32 0.49
CA ASP A 44 5.64 2.17 -0.39
C ASP A 44 5.28 3.53 -1.00
N VAL A 45 5.41 3.68 -2.32
CA VAL A 45 5.13 4.93 -3.04
C VAL A 45 3.74 4.84 -3.69
N ALA A 46 2.96 5.92 -3.60
CA ALA A 46 1.55 5.95 -4.01
C ALA A 46 0.68 4.94 -3.22
N THR A 47 0.93 4.88 -1.91
CA THR A 47 0.40 3.92 -0.93
C THR A 47 -1.13 3.74 -0.94
N GLY A 48 -1.90 4.72 -1.41
CA GLY A 48 -3.36 4.64 -1.49
C GLY A 48 -3.97 4.28 -0.13
N THR A 49 -4.70 3.16 -0.07
CA THR A 49 -5.32 2.64 1.18
C THR A 49 -4.34 1.92 2.11
N GLY A 50 -3.08 1.76 1.72
CA GLY A 50 -2.03 1.18 2.55
C GLY A 50 -1.95 -0.34 2.57
N ASN A 51 -2.72 -1.06 1.74
CA ASN A 51 -2.74 -2.53 1.75
C ASN A 51 -1.35 -3.16 1.50
N THR A 52 -0.55 -2.59 0.60
CA THR A 52 0.82 -3.04 0.35
C THR A 52 1.74 -2.75 1.54
N ALA A 53 1.71 -1.53 2.07
CA ALA A 53 2.43 -1.18 3.29
C ALA A 53 2.09 -2.11 4.47
N PHE A 54 0.81 -2.44 4.68
CA PHE A 54 0.40 -3.37 5.73
C PHE A 54 0.87 -4.80 5.47
N ALA A 55 0.82 -5.29 4.23
CA ALA A 55 1.33 -6.61 3.88
C ALA A 55 2.84 -6.73 4.16
N LEU A 56 3.62 -5.70 3.81
CA LEU A 56 5.04 -5.63 4.11
C LEU A 56 5.31 -5.56 5.63
N ALA A 57 4.46 -4.84 6.37
CA ALA A 57 4.57 -4.70 7.81
C ALA A 57 4.26 -5.96 8.62
N ALA A 58 3.39 -6.83 8.10
CA ALA A 58 3.05 -8.09 8.75
C ALA A 58 4.18 -9.14 8.69
N SER A 59 5.26 -8.86 7.94
CA SER A 59 6.36 -9.82 7.72
C SER A 59 7.57 -9.64 8.67
N PRO A 60 7.80 -8.45 9.29
CA PRO A 60 8.64 -8.35 10.50
C PRO A 60 8.22 -7.27 11.55
N PRO A 61 8.70 -7.32 12.80
CA PRO A 61 8.22 -6.48 13.92
C PRO A 61 8.46 -4.95 13.84
N ASN A 62 9.09 -4.42 12.78
CA ASN A 62 9.60 -3.03 12.73
C ASN A 62 9.25 -2.23 11.46
N ALA A 63 8.12 -2.48 10.80
CA ALA A 63 7.70 -1.63 9.68
C ALA A 63 7.07 -0.32 10.17
N THR A 64 7.67 0.81 9.81
CA THR A 64 7.12 2.15 10.08
C THR A 64 6.42 2.66 8.83
N SER A 65 5.08 2.73 8.86
CA SER A 65 4.29 3.37 7.80
C SER A 65 4.12 4.86 8.08
N SER A 66 4.56 5.73 7.18
CA SER A 66 4.26 7.17 7.24
C SER A 66 3.15 7.52 6.24
N THR A 67 1.94 7.70 6.75
CA THR A 67 0.83 8.24 5.97
C THR A 67 0.82 9.76 6.14
N ARG A 68 1.25 10.51 5.14
CA ARG A 68 0.94 11.94 5.03
C ARG A 68 -0.14 12.11 3.99
N ILE A 69 -1.39 12.21 4.44
CA ILE A 69 -2.48 12.69 3.60
C ILE A 69 -2.34 14.20 3.56
N GLY A 70 -1.90 14.72 2.43
CA GLY A 70 -1.92 16.14 2.07
C GLY A 70 -2.94 16.36 0.97
#